data_AF-A0A2V8ZYL1-F1
#
_entry.id   AF-A0A2V8ZYL1-F1
#
_cell.length_a   1.000
_cell.length_b   1.000
_cell.length_c   1.000
_cell.angle_alpha   90.00
_cell.angle_beta   90.00
_cell.angle_gamma   90.00
#
_symmetry.space_group_name_H-M   'P 1'
#
loop_
_entity.id
_entity.type
_entity.pdbx_description
1 polymer ?
#
loop_
_entity_poly.entity_id
_entity_poly.type
_entity_poly.pdbx_seq_one_letter_code
_entity_poly.pdbx_strand_id
1 'polypeptide(L)'
;MFCRTRNVSLIRALAEPIESEQRLLWYVHHRVPSSIVEQALQTALQAATPAPLQVLANQLGYRADASLRHRFPELCRQIATRRRATLKVSRRRSHVMPVPRDCVEKALVEALNKDAVTTLRTVATSVGLSSPRRLYKDFRDLRLAIVAKNREIREQRVHLI
;
A
#
# COMPACT_ATOMS: atom_id res chain seq x y z
N MET A 1 69.38 -23.39 -17.92
CA MET A 1 68.48 -22.79 -18.93
C MET A 1 67.12 -22.58 -18.30
N PHE A 2 66.61 -21.35 -18.35
CA PHE A 2 65.37 -20.88 -17.75
C PHE A 2 64.12 -21.62 -18.26
N CYS A 3 63.12 -21.81 -17.38
CA CYS A 3 61.69 -21.54 -17.63
C CYS A 3 60.88 -21.84 -16.35
N ARG A 4 60.76 -20.88 -15.42
CA ARG A 4 59.60 -19.98 -15.25
C ARG A 4 58.25 -20.73 -15.14
N THR A 5 57.82 -20.86 -13.89
CA THR A 5 56.43 -20.84 -13.41
C THR A 5 55.45 -20.08 -14.32
N ARG A 6 54.27 -20.64 -14.59
CA ARG A 6 52.96 -20.00 -14.30
C ARG A 6 51.74 -20.82 -14.75
N ASN A 7 50.77 -20.84 -13.82
CA ASN A 7 49.32 -20.81 -14.04
C ASN A 7 48.57 -22.08 -14.45
N VAL A 8 48.16 -22.81 -13.40
CA VAL A 8 46.95 -23.66 -13.30
C VAL A 8 45.63 -22.85 -13.42
N SER A 9 45.63 -21.73 -14.17
CA SER A 9 44.61 -20.68 -14.06
C SER A 9 43.68 -20.55 -15.28
N LEU A 10 43.59 -21.55 -16.17
CA LEU A 10 42.75 -21.43 -17.37
C LEU A 10 41.57 -22.39 -17.48
N ILE A 11 41.49 -23.46 -16.67
CA ILE A 11 40.33 -24.36 -16.70
C ILE A 11 39.26 -23.96 -15.67
N ARG A 12 39.55 -23.00 -14.78
CA ARG A 12 38.59 -22.46 -13.79
C ARG A 12 37.93 -21.13 -14.20
N ALA A 13 38.27 -20.57 -15.36
CA ALA A 13 37.73 -19.30 -15.84
C ALA A 13 36.59 -19.45 -16.87
N LEU A 14 36.20 -20.68 -17.22
CA LEU A 14 35.04 -20.97 -18.07
C LEU A 14 33.94 -21.74 -17.31
N ALA A 15 34.08 -21.86 -15.99
CA ALA A 15 33.04 -22.37 -15.12
C ALA A 15 32.10 -21.23 -14.72
N GLU A 16 31.36 -20.69 -15.70
CA GLU A 16 30.02 -20.20 -15.40
C GLU A 16 29.15 -21.46 -15.25
N PRO A 17 28.67 -21.79 -14.05
CA PRO A 17 27.74 -22.88 -13.91
C PRO A 17 26.49 -22.47 -14.69
N ILE A 18 26.09 -23.32 -15.63
CA ILE A 18 24.72 -23.39 -16.14
C ILE A 18 23.84 -23.91 -14.98
N GLU A 19 23.83 -23.19 -13.85
CA GLU A 19 22.93 -23.43 -12.74
C GLU A 19 21.67 -22.63 -13.02
N SER A 20 20.72 -23.28 -13.68
CA SER A 20 19.27 -23.17 -13.43
C SER A 20 18.39 -23.54 -14.64
N GLU A 21 18.91 -24.21 -15.67
CA GLU A 21 18.11 -24.49 -16.87
C GLU A 21 16.92 -25.46 -16.69
N GLN A 22 16.78 -26.26 -15.63
CA GLN A 22 15.96 -27.49 -15.75
C GLN A 22 15.05 -27.88 -14.59
N ARG A 23 14.64 -26.99 -13.68
CA ARG A 23 13.84 -27.42 -12.51
C ARG A 23 12.47 -26.84 -12.24
N LEU A 24 11.88 -26.03 -13.12
CA LEU A 24 10.46 -25.70 -13.00
C LEU A 24 9.81 -25.60 -14.39
N LEU A 25 9.11 -26.68 -14.75
CA LEU A 25 8.16 -26.79 -15.85
C LEU A 25 6.95 -25.85 -15.66
N TRP A 26 7.16 -24.54 -15.60
CA TRP A 26 6.09 -23.53 -15.79
C TRP A 26 5.91 -23.17 -17.28
N TYR A 27 6.62 -23.89 -18.15
CA TYR A 27 6.78 -23.70 -19.59
C TYR A 27 5.70 -24.46 -20.39
N VAL A 28 4.46 -23.96 -20.48
CA VAL A 28 3.61 -24.32 -21.65
C VAL A 28 2.78 -23.14 -22.21
N HIS A 29 2.67 -22.00 -21.53
CA HIS A 29 1.81 -20.90 -22.05
C HIS A 29 2.46 -19.51 -22.09
N HIS A 30 3.68 -19.39 -22.63
CA HIS A 30 4.28 -18.08 -22.87
C HIS A 30 4.52 -17.84 -24.36
N ARG A 31 3.49 -17.25 -24.98
CA ARG A 31 3.45 -16.86 -26.40
C ARG A 31 4.36 -15.67 -26.74
N VAL A 32 5.12 -15.13 -25.78
CA VAL A 32 5.89 -13.88 -25.92
C VAL A 32 7.36 -14.11 -25.53
N PRO A 33 8.33 -13.77 -26.41
CA PRO A 33 9.75 -13.91 -26.13
C PRO A 33 10.23 -13.01 -24.98
N SER A 34 11.24 -13.47 -24.22
CA SER A 34 11.79 -12.76 -23.04
C SER A 34 12.21 -11.32 -23.35
N SER A 35 12.79 -11.10 -24.52
CA SER A 35 13.28 -9.79 -24.96
C SER A 35 12.16 -8.75 -25.06
N ILE A 36 11.01 -9.13 -25.57
CA ILE A 36 9.83 -8.25 -25.68
C ILE A 36 9.27 -7.91 -24.30
N VAL A 37 9.28 -8.89 -23.39
CA VAL A 37 8.83 -8.71 -22.01
C VAL A 37 9.76 -7.75 -21.26
N GLU A 38 11.07 -7.94 -21.39
CA GLU A 38 12.07 -7.07 -20.79
C GLU A 38 11.99 -5.64 -21.34
N GLN A 39 11.87 -5.48 -22.65
CA GLN A 39 11.75 -4.17 -23.29
C GLN A 39 10.47 -3.45 -22.82
N ALA A 40 9.35 -4.14 -22.73
CA ALA A 40 8.10 -3.56 -22.23
C ALA A 40 8.21 -3.14 -20.75
N LEU A 41 8.89 -3.95 -19.91
CA LEU A 41 9.16 -3.59 -18.51
C LEU A 41 10.07 -2.37 -18.41
N GLN A 42 11.11 -2.27 -19.24
CA GLN A 42 12.01 -1.12 -19.29
C GLN A 42 11.28 0.14 -19.76
N THR A 43 10.44 0.06 -20.79
CA THR A 43 9.59 1.18 -21.24
C THR A 43 8.65 1.63 -20.12
N ALA A 44 8.01 0.69 -19.42
CA ALA A 44 7.14 1.00 -18.28
C ALA A 44 7.90 1.61 -17.10
N LEU A 45 9.17 1.24 -16.91
CA LEU A 45 10.04 1.84 -15.91
C LEU A 45 10.41 3.28 -16.27
N GLN A 46 10.60 3.60 -17.56
CA GLN A 46 10.89 4.97 -18.04
C GLN A 46 9.66 5.88 -18.04
N ALA A 47 8.45 5.31 -18.11
CA ALA A 47 7.22 6.07 -18.03
C ALA A 47 7.11 6.88 -16.72
N ALA A 48 6.61 8.12 -16.81
CA ALA A 48 6.43 9.01 -15.65
C ALA A 48 5.52 8.42 -14.57
N THR A 49 4.53 7.62 -14.99
CA THR A 49 3.61 6.89 -14.10
C THR A 49 3.70 5.40 -14.40
N PRO A 50 4.53 4.63 -13.67
CA PRO A 50 4.66 3.20 -13.90
C PRO A 50 3.32 2.49 -13.68
N ALA A 51 2.82 1.83 -14.72
CA ALA A 51 1.60 1.04 -14.69
C ALA A 51 1.68 -0.09 -13.65
N PRO A 52 0.53 -0.60 -13.15
CA PRO A 52 0.56 -1.70 -12.19
C PRO A 52 1.20 -2.94 -12.83
N LEU A 53 1.99 -3.69 -12.07
CA LEU A 53 2.60 -4.94 -12.57
C LEU A 53 1.55 -5.90 -13.15
N GLN A 54 0.35 -5.93 -12.58
CA GLN A 54 -0.78 -6.72 -13.09
C GLN A 54 -1.27 -6.24 -14.47
N VAL A 55 -1.30 -4.93 -14.72
CA VAL A 55 -1.70 -4.39 -16.02
C VAL A 55 -0.63 -4.68 -17.08
N LEU A 56 0.65 -4.54 -16.72
CA LEU A 56 1.76 -4.92 -17.59
C LEU A 56 1.75 -6.42 -17.89
N ALA A 57 1.46 -7.26 -16.89
CA ALA A 57 1.29 -8.70 -17.06
C ALA A 57 0.15 -8.99 -18.06
N ASN A 58 -1.02 -8.38 -17.87
CA ASN A 58 -2.16 -8.55 -18.79
C ASN A 58 -1.84 -8.10 -20.22
N GLN A 59 -1.17 -6.95 -20.39
CA GLN A 59 -0.74 -6.45 -21.71
C GLN A 59 0.22 -7.40 -22.42
N LEU A 60 1.05 -8.10 -21.65
CA LEU A 60 2.01 -9.08 -22.15
C LEU A 60 1.42 -10.49 -22.26
N GLY A 61 0.11 -10.65 -22.06
CA GLY A 61 -0.60 -11.93 -22.16
C GLY A 61 -0.40 -12.86 -20.96
N TYR A 62 0.13 -12.36 -19.84
CA TYR A 62 0.26 -13.12 -18.60
C TYR A 62 -1.02 -13.02 -17.79
N ARG A 63 -1.49 -14.17 -17.30
CA ARG A 63 -2.65 -14.24 -16.39
C ARG A 63 -2.34 -13.71 -14.99
N ALA A 64 -1.08 -13.80 -14.56
CA ALA A 64 -0.66 -13.43 -13.21
C ALA A 64 0.68 -12.69 -13.24
N ASP A 65 0.84 -11.73 -12.33
CA ASP A 65 2.10 -11.00 -12.16
C ASP A 65 3.18 -11.84 -11.46
N ALA A 66 2.80 -12.95 -10.81
CA ALA A 66 3.73 -13.89 -10.18
C ALA A 66 4.75 -14.46 -11.17
N SER A 67 4.32 -14.85 -12.37
CA SER A 67 5.19 -15.36 -13.43
C SER A 67 6.21 -14.32 -13.89
N LEU A 68 5.77 -13.06 -14.00
CA LEU A 68 6.63 -11.94 -14.40
C LEU A 68 7.67 -11.62 -13.33
N ARG A 69 7.27 -11.64 -12.06
CA ARG A 69 8.15 -11.43 -10.90
C ARG A 69 9.20 -12.53 -10.73
N HIS A 70 8.84 -13.77 -11.06
CA HIS A 70 9.79 -14.89 -10.99
C HIS A 70 10.86 -14.77 -12.08
N ARG A 71 10.48 -14.37 -13.30
CA ARG A 71 11.40 -14.27 -14.44
C ARG A 71 12.28 -13.00 -14.40
N PHE A 72 11.72 -11.87 -13.96
CA PHE A 72 12.41 -10.58 -13.90
C PHE A 72 12.23 -9.91 -12.53
N PRO A 73 12.78 -10.51 -11.45
CA PRO A 73 12.57 -10.03 -10.09
C PRO A 73 13.08 -8.60 -9.88
N GLU A 74 14.21 -8.26 -10.51
CA GLU A 74 14.88 -6.98 -10.33
C GLU A 74 14.11 -5.84 -11.03
N LEU A 75 13.70 -6.02 -12.29
CA LEU A 75 12.90 -5.04 -13.03
C LEU A 75 11.53 -4.83 -12.36
N CYS A 76 10.86 -5.89 -11.92
CA CYS A 76 9.60 -5.78 -11.19
C CYS A 76 9.77 -5.00 -9.86
N ARG A 77 10.87 -5.23 -9.14
CA ARG A 77 11.20 -4.52 -7.90
C ARG A 77 11.43 -3.03 -8.14
N GLN A 78 12.14 -2.67 -9.21
CA GLN A 78 12.40 -1.28 -9.58
C GLN A 78 11.11 -0.55 -9.94
N ILE A 79 10.25 -1.15 -10.76
CA ILE A 79 8.93 -0.59 -11.13
C ILE A 79 8.07 -0.39 -9.87
N ALA A 80 8.00 -1.40 -8.99
CA ALA A 80 7.24 -1.31 -7.75
C ALA A 80 7.78 -0.20 -6.82
N THR A 81 9.10 -0.04 -6.74
CA THR A 81 9.74 1.00 -5.92
C THR A 81 9.50 2.39 -6.49
N ARG A 82 9.68 2.60 -7.80
CA ARG A 82 9.38 3.87 -8.47
C ARG A 82 7.90 4.24 -8.30
N ARG A 83 6.98 3.29 -8.53
CA ARG A 83 5.54 3.49 -8.29
C ARG A 83 5.24 3.85 -6.83
N ARG A 84 5.86 3.17 -5.86
CA ARG A 84 5.69 3.50 -4.44
C ARG A 84 6.23 4.90 -4.11
N ALA A 85 7.33 5.33 -4.72
CA ALA A 85 7.87 6.68 -4.54
C ALA A 85 6.90 7.73 -5.09
N THR A 86 6.42 7.57 -6.32
CA THR A 86 5.43 8.47 -6.94
C THR A 86 4.13 8.51 -6.13
N LEU A 87 3.62 7.36 -5.68
CA LEU A 87 2.41 7.29 -4.86
C LEU A 87 2.62 7.82 -3.43
N LYS A 88 3.83 7.73 -2.86
CA LYS A 88 4.13 8.37 -1.56
C LYS A 88 4.10 9.88 -1.70
N VAL A 89 4.64 10.43 -2.80
CA VAL A 89 4.58 11.87 -3.09
C VAL A 89 3.13 12.33 -3.26
N SER A 90 2.28 11.57 -3.95
CA SER A 90 0.86 11.92 -4.07
C SER A 90 0.08 11.73 -2.76
N ARG A 91 0.36 10.69 -1.96
CA ARG A 91 -0.27 10.47 -0.65
C ARG A 91 0.12 11.51 0.40
N ARG A 92 1.30 12.12 0.29
CA ARG A 92 1.66 13.29 1.12
C ARG A 92 0.74 14.50 0.87
N ARG A 93 -0.03 14.50 -0.24
CA ARG A 93 -1.01 15.54 -0.58
C ARG A 93 -2.46 15.17 -0.29
N SER A 94 -2.74 14.02 0.34
CA SER A 94 -4.05 13.80 0.98
C SER A 94 -4.07 14.44 2.38
N HIS A 95 -3.50 15.63 2.50
CA HIS A 95 -3.81 16.58 3.56
C HIS A 95 -5.14 17.23 3.16
N VAL A 96 -6.22 16.45 3.11
CA VAL A 96 -7.54 17.03 3.36
C VAL A 96 -7.36 17.66 4.72
N MET A 97 -7.31 19.00 4.74
CA MET A 97 -6.96 19.79 5.91
C MET A 97 -7.66 19.18 7.12
N PRO A 98 -6.92 18.62 8.08
CA PRO A 98 -7.53 18.03 9.26
C PRO A 98 -8.37 19.14 9.88
N VAL A 99 -9.68 18.89 9.99
CA VAL A 99 -10.63 19.80 10.64
C VAL A 99 -9.96 20.37 11.90
N PRO A 100 -9.93 21.71 12.10
CA PRO A 100 -9.26 22.28 13.25
C PRO A 100 -9.69 21.60 14.56
N ARG A 101 -8.75 21.42 15.49
CA ARG A 101 -9.03 20.73 16.77
C ARG A 101 -10.20 21.40 17.49
N ASP A 102 -10.25 22.73 17.46
CA ASP A 102 -11.28 23.54 18.11
C ASP A 102 -12.67 23.33 17.52
N CYS A 103 -12.79 23.12 16.20
CA CYS A 103 -14.06 22.81 15.56
C CYS A 103 -14.61 21.47 16.03
N VAL A 104 -13.74 20.48 16.21
CA VAL A 104 -14.12 19.15 16.72
C VAL A 104 -14.52 19.23 18.20
N GLU A 105 -13.75 19.97 19.00
CA GLU A 105 -14.02 20.19 20.41
C GLU A 105 -15.37 20.88 20.63
N LYS A 106 -15.63 21.96 19.90
CA LYS A 106 -16.91 22.69 19.94
C LYS A 106 -18.09 21.77 19.61
N ALA A 107 -17.98 20.94 18.58
CA ALA A 107 -19.05 20.02 18.20
C ALA A 107 -19.30 18.93 19.25
N LEU A 108 -18.25 18.45 19.93
CA LEU A 108 -18.39 17.50 21.05
C LEU A 108 -19.08 18.15 22.25
N VAL A 109 -18.73 19.38 22.59
CA VAL A 109 -19.37 20.15 23.68
C VAL A 109 -20.84 20.44 23.35
N GLU A 110 -21.15 20.83 22.11
CA GLU A 110 -22.54 20.99 21.67
C GLU A 110 -23.35 19.69 21.76
N ALA A 111 -22.75 18.54 21.41
CA ALA A 111 -23.38 17.24 21.58
C ALA A 111 -23.62 16.89 23.07
N LEU A 112 -22.71 17.29 23.95
CA LEU A 112 -22.86 17.17 25.40
C LEU A 112 -23.97 18.05 25.98
N ASN A 113 -24.30 19.17 25.34
CA ASN A 113 -25.41 20.03 25.79
C ASN A 113 -26.79 19.63 25.24
N LYS A 114 -26.87 18.84 24.16
CA LYS A 114 -28.16 18.43 23.55
C LYS A 114 -28.81 17.26 24.28
N ASP A 115 -30.02 17.37 24.83
CA ASP A 115 -30.72 16.27 25.56
C ASP A 115 -31.21 15.10 24.67
N ALA A 116 -30.43 14.71 23.68
CA ALA A 116 -30.67 13.60 22.78
C ALA A 116 -29.47 12.66 22.73
N VAL A 117 -29.74 11.38 22.48
CA VAL A 117 -28.69 10.37 22.31
C VAL A 117 -27.89 10.69 21.04
N THR A 118 -26.64 11.09 21.19
CA THR A 118 -25.76 11.48 20.08
C THR A 118 -24.63 10.49 19.90
N THR A 119 -24.46 9.95 18.69
CA THR A 119 -23.37 9.00 18.43
C THR A 119 -22.10 9.73 17.99
N LEU A 120 -20.94 9.20 18.35
CA LEU A 120 -19.64 9.73 17.92
C LEU A 120 -19.49 9.76 16.39
N ARG A 121 -20.18 8.87 15.68
CA ARG A 121 -20.24 8.89 14.22
C ARG A 121 -21.02 10.10 13.73
N THR A 122 -22.17 10.40 14.32
CA THR A 122 -22.96 11.60 13.98
C THR A 122 -22.15 12.88 14.19
N VAL A 123 -21.42 12.98 15.31
CA VAL A 123 -20.54 14.13 15.59
C VAL A 123 -19.38 14.20 14.60
N ALA A 124 -18.76 13.07 14.24
CA ALA A 124 -17.71 13.06 13.22
C ALA A 124 -18.24 13.54 11.85
N THR A 125 -19.42 13.07 11.44
CA THR A 125 -20.05 13.50 10.20
C THR A 125 -20.39 14.98 10.22
N SER A 126 -20.87 15.53 11.35
CA SER A 126 -21.24 16.96 11.44
C SER A 126 -20.04 17.90 11.30
N VAL A 127 -18.84 17.44 11.65
CA VAL A 127 -17.60 18.22 11.48
C VAL A 127 -16.85 17.91 10.18
N GLY A 128 -17.44 17.10 9.29
CA GLY A 128 -16.84 16.74 7.99
C GLY A 128 -15.79 15.62 8.06
N LEU A 129 -15.71 14.88 9.17
CA LEU A 129 -14.83 13.73 9.30
C LEU A 129 -15.52 12.46 8.82
N SER A 130 -14.94 11.80 7.81
CA SER A 130 -15.45 10.50 7.31
C SER A 130 -15.21 9.36 8.30
N SER A 131 -14.36 9.54 9.31
CA SER A 131 -14.01 8.50 10.28
C SER A 131 -13.90 9.05 11.70
N PRO A 132 -14.49 8.37 12.70
CA PRO A 132 -14.40 8.79 14.10
C PRO A 132 -13.03 8.48 14.72
N ARG A 133 -12.09 7.82 14.00
CA ARG A 133 -10.78 7.39 14.54
C ARG A 133 -10.01 8.52 15.25
N ARG A 134 -10.11 9.75 14.75
CA ARG A 134 -9.45 10.91 15.37
C ARG A 134 -10.02 11.25 16.75
N LEU A 135 -11.33 11.07 16.95
CA LEU A 135 -11.99 11.27 18.25
C LEU A 135 -11.49 10.28 19.31
N TYR A 136 -11.07 9.08 18.89
CA TYR A 136 -10.51 8.07 19.82
C TYR A 136 -9.11 8.41 20.32
N LYS A 137 -8.33 9.18 19.55
CA LYS A 137 -6.94 9.48 19.87
C LYS A 137 -6.81 10.79 20.68
N ASP A 138 -7.46 11.85 20.21
CA ASP A 138 -7.15 13.20 20.67
C ASP A 138 -8.16 13.76 21.71
N PHE A 139 -9.32 13.09 21.88
CA PHE A 139 -10.45 13.59 22.67
C PHE A 139 -11.07 12.51 23.59
N ARG A 140 -10.22 11.82 24.36
CA ARG A 140 -10.65 10.70 25.22
C ARG A 140 -11.72 11.11 26.23
N ASP A 141 -11.56 12.26 26.89
CA ASP A 141 -12.40 12.68 28.01
C ASP A 141 -13.80 13.08 27.52
N LEU A 142 -13.87 13.92 26.48
CA LEU A 142 -15.13 14.32 25.85
C LEU A 142 -15.90 13.12 25.29
N ARG A 143 -15.20 12.14 24.71
CA ARG A 143 -15.79 10.89 24.25
C ARG A 143 -16.44 10.11 25.39
N LEU A 144 -15.74 9.98 26.53
CA LEU A 144 -16.26 9.27 27.69
C LEU A 144 -17.49 9.98 28.28
N ALA A 145 -17.48 11.30 28.33
CA ALA A 145 -18.62 12.10 28.78
C ALA A 145 -19.87 11.86 27.91
N ILE A 146 -19.72 11.82 26.58
CA ILE A 146 -20.85 11.55 25.66
C ILE A 146 -21.41 10.14 25.89
N VAL A 147 -20.53 9.15 26.12
CA VAL A 147 -20.96 7.77 26.38
C VAL A 147 -21.71 7.66 27.71
N ALA A 148 -21.21 8.32 28.77
CA ALA A 148 -21.86 8.37 30.07
C ALA A 148 -23.25 9.02 29.99
N LYS A 149 -23.33 10.20 29.37
CA LYS A 149 -24.60 10.89 29.12
C LYS A 149 -25.60 10.03 28.33
N ASN A 150 -25.15 9.41 27.24
CA ASN A 150 -26.02 8.55 26.44
C ASN A 150 -26.53 7.33 27.23
N ARG A 151 -25.74 6.85 28.20
CA ARG A 151 -26.16 5.78 29.11
C ARG A 151 -27.26 6.29 30.04
N GLU A 152 -27.07 7.44 30.68
CA GLU A 152 -28.05 8.05 31.58
C GLU A 152 -29.39 8.32 30.87
N ILE A 153 -29.35 8.91 29.67
CA ILE A 153 -30.57 9.16 28.87
C ILE A 153 -31.31 7.85 28.55
N ARG A 154 -30.58 6.76 28.29
CA ARG A 154 -31.20 5.46 28.04
C ARG A 154 -31.84 4.89 29.29
N GLU A 155 -31.16 4.97 30.44
CA GLU A 155 -31.68 4.51 31.73
C GLU A 155 -32.95 5.29 32.12
N GLN A 156 -32.94 6.62 31.97
CA GLN A 156 -34.11 7.47 32.22
C GLN A 156 -35.28 7.13 31.29
N ARG A 157 -35.03 6.86 30.00
CA ARG A 157 -36.08 6.49 29.04
C ARG A 157 -36.67 5.11 29.31
N VAL A 158 -35.89 4.17 29.85
CA VAL A 158 -36.40 2.85 30.24
C VAL A 158 -37.28 2.95 31.49
N HIS A 159 -37.01 3.91 32.38
CA HIS A 159 -37.79 4.06 33.60
C HIS A 159 -39.14 4.78 33.41
N LEU A 160 -39.33 5.44 32.26
CA LEU A 160 -40.53 6.19 31.88
C LEU A 160 -41.51 5.42 30.97
N ILE A 161 -41.20 4.15 30.65
CA ILE A 161 -42.04 3.22 29.87
C ILE A 161 -42.55 2.13 30.81
#